data_AF-A0A379AVS5-F1
#
_entry.id   AF-A0A379AVS5-F1
#
_cell.length_a   1.000
_cell.length_b   1.000
_cell.length_c   1.000
_cell.angle_alpha   90.00
_cell.angle_beta   90.00
_cell.angle_gamma   90.00
#
_symmetry.space_group_name_H-M   'P 1'
#
loop_
_entity.id
_entity.type
_entity.pdbx_description
1 polymer ?
#
loop_
_entity_poly.entity_id
_entity_poly.type
_entity_poly.pdbx_seq_one_letter_code
_entity_poly.pdbx_strand_id
1 'polypeptide(L)'
;MADRNISSNQKMLLGGTNGVRGYRTGVASISDGILSQINLKHYQPLLQDSLLVSSLFYDFSAGKKYHKIQAYEQRPEQHNHIKLQSVGAGLQLFSPNNYSLSFYYAKPIGARLEKEKEHQIGLSLLKLF
;
A
#
# COMPACT_ATOMS: atom_id res chain seq x y z
N MET A 1 17.23 7.69 -28.78
CA MET A 1 16.57 8.80 -28.05
C MET A 1 15.16 8.29 -27.71
N ALA A 2 14.65 8.18 -26.50
CA ALA A 2 14.96 8.78 -25.21
C ALA A 2 15.01 7.68 -24.12
N ASP A 3 16.08 7.68 -23.34
CA ASP A 3 16.33 6.71 -22.28
C ASP A 3 16.76 7.48 -21.02
N ARG A 4 15.83 8.31 -20.56
CA ARG A 4 15.98 9.14 -19.36
C ARG A 4 15.13 8.52 -18.26
N ASN A 5 15.63 8.59 -17.03
CA ASN A 5 14.84 8.19 -15.86
C ASN A 5 13.45 8.86 -15.89
N ILE A 6 12.43 8.05 -15.62
CA ILE A 6 11.02 8.43 -15.59
C ILE A 6 10.83 9.62 -14.62
N SER A 7 10.04 10.63 -15.02
CA SER A 7 9.76 11.81 -14.20
C SER A 7 8.99 11.43 -12.92
N SER A 8 9.14 12.19 -11.84
CA SER A 8 8.60 11.80 -10.52
C SER A 8 7.09 11.57 -10.50
N ASN A 9 6.34 12.25 -11.37
CA ASN A 9 4.88 12.09 -11.54
C ASN A 9 4.48 10.81 -12.31
N GLN A 10 5.42 10.17 -12.99
CA GLN A 10 5.23 8.93 -13.73
C GLN A 10 5.72 7.70 -12.94
N LYS A 11 6.33 7.92 -11.76
CA LYS A 11 6.74 6.83 -10.88
C LYS A 11 5.56 6.31 -10.08
N MET A 12 5.56 5.00 -9.82
CA MET A 12 4.58 4.39 -8.92
C MET A 12 4.94 4.73 -7.48
N LEU A 13 4.05 5.43 -6.79
CA LEU A 13 4.17 5.71 -5.37
C LEU A 13 3.78 4.47 -4.58
N LEU A 14 4.64 4.09 -3.62
CA LEU A 14 4.41 2.96 -2.74
C LEU A 14 3.97 3.43 -1.35
N GLY A 15 3.35 2.51 -0.62
CA GLY A 15 2.81 2.75 0.73
C GLY A 15 1.43 3.40 0.74
N GLY A 16 0.79 3.37 1.90
CA GLY A 16 -0.59 3.83 2.07
C GLY A 16 -1.64 2.82 1.61
N THR A 17 -2.90 3.26 1.59
CA THR A 17 -4.07 2.41 1.29
C THR A 17 -4.07 1.84 -0.13
N ASN A 18 -3.52 2.59 -1.08
CA ASN A 18 -3.50 2.25 -2.50
C ASN A 18 -2.15 1.62 -2.93
N GLY A 19 -1.26 1.37 -1.97
CA GLY A 19 0.05 0.74 -2.17
C GLY A 19 0.22 -0.45 -1.23
N VAL A 20 1.38 -0.58 -0.61
CA VAL A 20 1.60 -1.57 0.45
C VAL A 20 1.12 -0.96 1.77
N ARG A 21 -0.02 -1.42 2.30
CA ARG A 21 -0.55 -0.96 3.59
C ARG A 21 0.48 -1.25 4.69
N GLY A 22 0.47 -0.51 5.79
CA GLY A 22 1.49 -0.66 6.84
C GLY A 22 2.64 0.33 6.70
N TYR A 23 2.88 0.86 5.50
CA TYR A 23 3.85 1.92 5.25
C TYR A 23 3.14 3.26 5.02
N ARG A 24 3.81 4.38 5.31
CA ARG A 24 3.24 5.70 5.00
C ARG A 24 3.05 5.87 3.48
N THR A 25 2.05 6.64 3.08
CA THR A 25 1.87 7.01 1.67
C THR A 25 3.12 7.74 1.16
N GLY A 26 3.66 7.28 0.03
CA GLY A 26 4.83 7.89 -0.59
C GLY A 26 6.15 7.57 0.12
N VAL A 27 6.21 6.51 0.93
CA VAL A 27 7.46 6.06 1.58
C VAL A 27 8.57 5.79 0.56
N ALA A 28 8.19 5.31 -0.62
CA ALA A 28 9.09 5.03 -1.72
C ALA A 28 8.38 5.27 -3.05
N SER A 29 9.17 5.47 -4.10
CA SER A 29 8.69 5.59 -5.48
C SER A 29 9.54 4.69 -6.36
N ILE A 30 8.92 3.88 -7.21
CA ILE A 30 9.63 3.01 -8.16
C ILE A 30 9.33 3.41 -9.60
N SER A 31 10.35 3.27 -10.45
CA SER A 31 10.23 3.45 -11.90
C SER A 31 9.68 2.20 -12.58
N ASP A 32 10.10 1.03 -12.11
CA ASP A 32 9.68 -0.27 -12.66
C ASP A 32 9.46 -1.24 -11.50
N GLY A 33 8.40 -2.04 -11.55
CA GLY A 33 8.17 -3.07 -10.56
C GLY A 33 6.74 -3.58 -10.54
N ILE A 34 6.43 -4.29 -9.46
CA ILE A 34 5.13 -4.91 -9.24
C ILE A 34 4.56 -4.46 -7.89
N LEU A 35 3.24 -4.35 -7.84
CA LEU A 35 2.44 -4.22 -6.64
C LEU A 35 1.38 -5.33 -6.69
N SER A 36 1.29 -6.12 -5.63
CA SER A 36 0.32 -7.19 -5.47
C SER A 36 -0.34 -7.06 -4.10
N GLN A 37 -1.66 -7.21 -4.08
CA GLN A 37 -2.47 -7.13 -2.87
C GLN A 37 -3.42 -8.33 -2.84
N ILE A 38 -3.22 -9.22 -1.89
CA ILE A 38 -4.06 -10.40 -1.68
C ILE A 38 -4.98 -10.09 -0.52
N ASN A 39 -6.29 -10.25 -0.72
CA ASN A 39 -7.30 -9.97 0.29
C ASN A 39 -8.24 -11.18 0.42
N LEU A 40 -8.27 -11.78 1.60
CA LEU A 40 -9.28 -12.76 1.98
C LEU A 40 -10.40 -12.01 2.70
N LYS A 41 -11.62 -12.10 2.17
CA LYS A 41 -12.79 -11.40 2.72
C LYS A 41 -13.86 -12.39 3.15
N HIS A 42 -14.44 -12.16 4.31
CA HIS A 42 -15.59 -12.88 4.81
C HIS A 42 -16.75 -11.91 5.00
N TYR A 43 -17.87 -12.22 4.33
CA TYR A 43 -19.05 -11.37 4.26
C TYR A 43 -20.12 -11.90 5.20
N GLN A 44 -20.60 -11.05 6.11
CA GLN A 44 -21.57 -11.39 7.12
C GLN A 44 -22.69 -10.36 7.09
N PRO A 45 -23.94 -10.76 6.78
CA PRO A 45 -25.09 -9.89 6.98
C PRO A 45 -25.14 -9.46 8.45
N LEU A 46 -25.25 -8.16 8.69
CA LEU A 46 -25.40 -7.59 10.03
C LEU A 46 -26.57 -6.62 9.98
N LEU A 47 -27.49 -6.67 10.95
CA LEU A 47 -28.75 -5.91 10.88
C LEU A 47 -29.53 -6.22 9.58
N GLN A 48 -30.63 -5.52 9.30
CA GLN A 48 -31.45 -5.79 8.11
C GLN A 48 -30.78 -5.32 6.81
N ASP A 49 -30.12 -4.16 6.84
CA ASP A 49 -29.61 -3.49 5.64
C ASP A 49 -28.10 -3.20 5.68
N SER A 50 -27.33 -3.96 6.47
CA SER A 50 -25.88 -3.77 6.52
C SER A 50 -25.10 -5.07 6.35
N LEU A 51 -23.88 -4.92 5.86
CA LEU A 51 -22.93 -5.98 5.59
C LEU A 51 -21.66 -5.68 6.36
N LEU A 52 -21.33 -6.57 7.29
CA LEU A 52 -20.03 -6.59 7.92
C LEU A 52 -19.09 -7.44 7.07
N VAL A 53 -17.98 -6.85 6.65
CA VAL A 53 -16.92 -7.52 5.90
C VAL A 53 -15.68 -7.56 6.78
N SER A 54 -15.32 -8.75 7.23
CA SER A 54 -14.01 -8.97 7.84
C SER A 54 -13.02 -9.37 6.77
N SER A 55 -11.77 -8.96 6.94
CA SER A 55 -10.73 -9.23 5.95
C SER A 55 -9.37 -9.46 6.58
N LEU A 56 -8.60 -10.34 5.94
CA LEU A 56 -7.17 -10.49 6.14
C LEU A 56 -6.48 -10.15 4.82
N PHE A 57 -5.32 -9.53 4.90
CA PHE A 57 -4.59 -9.17 3.69
C PHE A 57 -3.09 -9.32 3.82
N TYR A 58 -2.48 -9.50 2.65
CA TYR A 58 -1.05 -9.52 2.43
C TYR A 58 -0.74 -8.61 1.24
N ASP A 59 0.07 -7.59 1.47
CA ASP A 59 0.53 -6.69 0.41
C ASP A 59 2.01 -6.88 0.14
N PHE A 60 2.37 -6.78 -1.13
CA PHE A 60 3.73 -6.96 -1.60
C PHE A 60 4.04 -5.97 -2.72
N SER A 61 5.22 -5.37 -2.67
CA SER A 61 5.77 -4.65 -3.80
C SER A 61 7.27 -4.87 -3.91
N ALA A 62 7.76 -4.96 -5.14
CA ALA A 62 9.18 -5.03 -5.44
C ALA A 62 9.48 -4.30 -6.75
N GLY A 63 10.61 -3.60 -6.81
CA GLY A 63 11.03 -2.91 -8.03
C GLY A 63 12.26 -2.03 -7.86
N LYS A 64 12.50 -1.18 -8.85
CA LYS A 64 13.68 -0.31 -8.93
C LYS A 64 13.29 1.16 -8.75
N LYS A 65 14.05 1.90 -7.93
CA LYS A 65 13.88 3.35 -7.72
C LYS A 65 14.19 4.15 -9.00
N TYR A 66 15.14 3.66 -9.81
CA TYR A 66 15.59 4.27 -11.06
C TYR A 66 15.73 3.22 -12.17
N HIS A 67 15.34 3.60 -13.40
CA HIS A 67 15.44 2.77 -14.61
C HIS A 67 16.90 2.57 -15.06
N LYS A 68 17.70 3.66 -15.02
CA LYS A 68 19.14 3.64 -15.29
C LYS A 68 19.93 4.35 -14.20
N ILE A 69 21.01 3.72 -13.75
CA ILE A 69 22.04 4.32 -12.89
C ILE A 69 23.27 4.54 -13.79
N GLN A 70 23.46 5.75 -14.33
CA GLN A 70 24.59 6.01 -15.25
C GLN A 70 25.90 6.37 -14.56
N ALA A 71 25.92 6.55 -13.23
CA ALA A 71 27.16 6.61 -12.48
C ALA A 71 26.89 6.23 -11.02
N TYR A 72 27.69 5.31 -10.49
CA TYR A 72 27.70 4.95 -9.06
C TYR A 72 28.05 6.17 -8.18
N GLU A 73 28.68 7.21 -8.76
CA GLU A 73 29.17 8.39 -8.04
C GLU A 73 28.11 9.42 -7.63
N GLN A 74 26.89 9.40 -8.21
CA GLN A 74 25.91 10.45 -7.91
C GLN A 74 24.87 10.10 -6.84
N ARG A 75 24.77 8.83 -6.39
CA ARG A 75 23.74 8.41 -5.41
C ARG A 75 24.23 7.28 -4.50
N PRO A 76 24.76 7.60 -3.30
CA PRO A 76 25.29 6.62 -2.34
C PRO A 76 24.21 5.79 -1.62
N GLU A 77 22.93 5.90 -2.00
CA GLU A 77 21.87 5.07 -1.44
C GLU A 77 22.03 3.64 -1.97
N GLN A 78 22.63 2.79 -1.15
CA GLN A 78 23.22 1.48 -1.49
C GLN A 78 22.29 0.44 -2.14
N HIS A 79 21.00 0.72 -2.32
CA HIS A 79 20.06 -0.22 -2.91
C HIS A 79 19.07 0.48 -3.87
N ASN A 80 19.28 0.32 -5.18
CA ASN A 80 18.29 0.72 -6.20
C ASN A 80 17.03 -0.17 -6.16
N HIS A 81 17.07 -1.30 -5.47
CA HIS A 81 15.94 -2.20 -5.31
C HIS A 81 15.16 -1.86 -4.06
N ILE A 82 13.85 -1.67 -4.22
CA ILE A 82 12.90 -1.48 -3.14
C ILE A 82 12.04 -2.72 -3.06
N LYS A 83 11.84 -3.23 -1.84
CA LYS A 83 10.91 -4.32 -1.54
C LYS A 83 10.13 -3.94 -0.29
N LEU A 84 8.81 -3.95 -0.39
CA LEU A 84 7.90 -3.67 0.71
C LEU A 84 6.92 -4.83 0.86
N GLN A 85 6.69 -5.27 2.08
CA GLN A 85 5.73 -6.32 2.37
C GLN A 85 4.98 -5.98 3.65
N SER A 86 3.71 -6.35 3.72
CA SER A 86 2.91 -6.19 4.93
C SER A 86 1.83 -7.24 5.04
N VAL A 87 1.35 -7.43 6.27
CA VAL A 87 0.13 -8.19 6.56
C VAL A 87 -0.79 -7.32 7.39
N GLY A 88 -2.08 -7.61 7.33
CA GLY A 88 -3.02 -6.95 8.22
C GLY A 88 -4.41 -7.54 8.17
N ALA A 89 -5.27 -6.90 8.95
CA ALA A 89 -6.67 -7.24 9.07
C ALA A 89 -7.51 -5.98 8.98
N GLY A 90 -8.75 -6.13 8.51
CA GLY A 90 -9.68 -5.03 8.39
C GLY A 90 -11.12 -5.45 8.63
N LEU A 91 -11.92 -4.47 9.03
CA LEU A 91 -13.36 -4.56 9.19
C LEU A 91 -13.98 -3.44 8.37
N GLN A 92 -15.01 -3.77 7.61
CA GLN A 92 -15.82 -2.80 6.89
C GLN A 92 -17.28 -3.04 7.21
N LEU A 93 -17.97 -2.01 7.70
CA LEU A 93 -19.41 -2.00 7.84
C LEU A 93 -20.00 -1.16 6.72
N PHE A 94 -20.82 -1.77 5.88
CA PHE A 94 -21.40 -1.13 4.71
C PHE A 94 -22.91 -1.29 4.74
N SER A 95 -23.65 -0.19 4.57
CA SER A 95 -25.09 -0.19 4.36
C SER A 95 -25.38 0.54 3.05
N PRO A 96 -26.01 -0.14 2.06
CA PRO A 96 -26.37 0.48 0.78
C PRO A 96 -27.14 1.79 0.99
N ASN A 97 -26.80 2.83 0.22
CA ASN A 97 -27.45 4.15 0.25
C ASN A 97 -27.45 4.85 1.61
N ASN A 98 -26.53 4.47 2.51
CA ASN A 98 -26.43 5.10 3.82
C ASN A 98 -24.98 5.41 4.21
N TYR A 99 -24.17 4.38 4.48
CA TYR A 99 -22.80 4.60 4.95
C TYR A 99 -21.84 3.44 4.62
N SER A 100 -20.55 3.77 4.64
CA SER A 100 -19.45 2.82 4.60
C SER A 100 -18.39 3.25 5.61
N LEU A 101 -18.17 2.42 6.63
CA LEU A 101 -17.14 2.58 7.64
C LEU A 101 -16.10 1.49 7.44
N SER A 102 -14.85 1.86 7.22
CA SER A 102 -13.75 0.92 7.04
C SER A 102 -12.65 1.19 8.05
N PHE A 103 -12.20 0.15 8.72
CA PHE A 103 -11.07 0.15 9.63
C PHE A 103 -10.09 -0.93 9.20
N TYR A 104 -8.79 -0.63 9.27
CA TYR A 104 -7.77 -1.67 9.14
C TYR A 104 -6.56 -1.40 10.02
N TYR A 105 -5.89 -2.49 10.38
CA TYR A 105 -4.58 -2.50 11.01
C TYR A 105 -3.61 -3.27 10.12
N ALA A 106 -2.47 -2.67 9.82
CA ALA A 106 -1.44 -3.23 8.97
C ALA A 106 -0.08 -3.18 9.65
N LYS A 107 0.70 -4.24 9.49
CA LYS A 107 2.06 -4.35 10.01
C LYS A 107 3.04 -4.63 8.87
N PRO A 108 4.05 -3.76 8.65
CA PRO A 108 5.20 -4.07 7.81
C PRO A 108 5.87 -5.37 8.22
N ILE A 109 6.19 -6.22 7.24
CA ILE A 109 6.98 -7.44 7.41
C ILE A 109 8.13 -7.45 6.41
N GLY A 110 9.25 -8.08 6.78
CA GLY A 110 10.46 -8.10 5.95
C GLY A 110 11.39 -6.89 6.20
N ALA A 111 12.22 -6.58 5.20
CA ALA A 111 13.23 -5.52 5.29
C ALA A 111 12.57 -4.16 5.50
N ARG A 112 12.88 -3.52 6.63
CA ARG A 112 12.33 -2.22 7.00
C ARG A 112 13.13 -1.12 6.32
N LEU A 113 12.44 -0.18 5.68
CA LEU A 113 13.06 1.09 5.33
C LEU A 113 13.37 1.86 6.62
N GLU A 114 14.51 2.55 6.65
CA GLU A 114 14.90 3.35 7.81
C GLU A 114 13.80 4.35 8.17
N LYS A 115 13.48 4.46 9.47
CA LYS A 115 12.47 5.38 10.04
C LYS A 115 11.00 5.04 9.79
N GLU A 116 10.67 3.84 9.31
CA GLU A 116 9.28 3.40 9.20
C GLU A 116 8.67 2.94 10.52
N LYS A 117 7.39 3.24 10.72
CA LYS A 117 6.63 2.84 11.91
C LYS A 117 6.39 1.33 11.91
N GLU A 118 6.21 0.76 13.10
CA GLU A 118 5.97 -0.68 13.24
C GLU A 118 4.58 -1.13 12.79
N HIS A 119 3.63 -0.19 12.65
CA HIS A 119 2.27 -0.46 12.25
C HIS A 119 1.59 0.79 11.67
N GLN A 120 0.51 0.56 10.92
CA GLN A 120 -0.38 1.59 10.40
C GLN A 120 -1.83 1.21 10.73
N ILE A 121 -2.59 2.21 11.15
CA ILE A 121 -4.04 2.12 11.30
C ILE A 121 -4.66 3.01 10.23
N GLY A 122 -5.69 2.53 9.56
CA GLY A 122 -6.51 3.33 8.66
C GLY A 122 -7.97 3.29 9.09
N LEU A 123 -8.61 4.46 9.01
CA LEU A 123 -10.03 4.65 9.26
C LEU A 123 -10.60 5.48 8.11
N SER A 124 -11.74 5.08 7.58
CA SER A 124 -12.47 5.81 6.55
C SER A 124 -13.97 5.74 6.84
N LEU A 125 -14.65 6.87 6.70
CA LEU A 125 -16.10 7.00 6.81
C LEU A 125 -16.62 7.70 5.58
N LEU A 126 -17.57 7.09 4.90
CA LEU A 126 -18.24 7.64 3.72
C LEU A 126 -19.74 7.60 3.96
N LYS A 127 -20.42 8.72 3.69
CA LYS A 127 -21.87 8.77 3.56
C LYS A 127 -22.23 8.47 2.10
N LEU A 128 -23.14 7.53 1.90
CA LEU A 128 -23.65 7.17 0.58
C LEU A 128 -25.01 7.85 0.43
N PHE A 129 -25.27 8.44 -0.74
CA PHE A 129 -26.50 9.15 -1.07
C PHE A 129 -27.28 8.37 -2.13
#